data_AF-A0A382BGF6-F1
#
_entry.id   AF-A0A382BGF6-F1
#
_cell.length_a   1.000
_cell.length_b   1.000
_cell.length_c   1.000
_cell.angle_alpha   90.00
_cell.angle_beta   90.00
_cell.angle_gamma   90.00
#
_symmetry.space_group_name_H-M   'P 1'
#
loop_
_entity.id
_entity.type
_entity.pdbx_description
1 polymer ?
#
loop_
_entity_poly.entity_id
_entity_poly.type
_entity_poly.pdbx_seq_one_letter_code
_entity_poly.pdbx_strand_id
1 'polypeptide(L)' 'MTPWEIHAIHVANCNCAYGCPCQFNALPTYDTCEAAEGIKIEKGFYGD' A
#
# COMPACT_ATOMS: atom_id res chain seq x y z
N MET A 1 23.96 3.38 3.08
CA MET A 1 22.65 2.75 3.33
C MET A 1 22.81 1.27 3.06
N THR A 2 22.29 0.40 3.94
CA THR A 2 22.30 -1.05 3.73
C THR A 2 21.37 -1.40 2.56
N PRO A 3 21.83 -2.14 1.53
CA PRO A 3 20.99 -2.58 0.42
C PRO A 3 19.78 -3.40 0.90
N TRP A 4 18.59 -3.16 0.35
CA TRP A 4 17.39 -3.96 0.64
C TRP A 4 16.38 -3.89 -0.51
N GLU A 5 15.58 -4.95 -0.69
CA GLU A 5 14.50 -5.02 -1.70
C GLU A 5 13.42 -6.02 -1.26
N ILE A 6 12.18 -5.81 -1.71
CA ILE A 6 11.11 -6.82 -1.66
C ILE A 6 10.44 -7.01 -3.04
N HIS A 7 10.38 -8.28 -3.43
CA HIS A 7 9.51 -8.92 -4.42
C HIS A 7 8.10 -9.20 -3.90
N ALA A 8 7.03 -8.46 -4.19
CA ALA A 8 5.72 -8.76 -3.59
C ALA A 8 4.51 -8.48 -4.48
N ILE A 9 3.43 -9.25 -4.24
CA ILE A 9 2.08 -8.90 -4.68
C ILE A 9 1.45 -8.05 -3.58
N HIS A 10 1.03 -6.85 -3.93
CA HIS A 10 0.33 -5.93 -3.04
C HIS A 10 -1.14 -5.79 -3.47
N VAL A 11 -2.05 -5.99 -2.52
CA VAL A 11 -3.48 -5.71 -2.69
C VAL A 11 -3.87 -4.66 -1.67
N ALA A 12 -4.42 -3.54 -2.14
CA ALA A 12 -4.93 -2.48 -1.31
C ALA A 12 -6.41 -2.25 -1.64
N ASN A 13 -7.21 -2.07 -0.59
CA ASN A 13 -8.57 -1.58 -0.71
C ASN A 13 -8.81 -0.49 0.34
N CYS A 14 -9.74 0.40 0.03
CA CYS A 14 -10.18 1.43 0.98
C CYS A 14 -11.69 1.59 0.91
N ASN A 15 -12.23 2.28 1.91
CA ASN A 15 -13.65 2.67 1.95
C ASN A 15 -14.02 3.80 0.96
N CYS A 16 -13.05 4.44 0.29
CA CYS A 16 -13.31 5.59 -0.60
C CYS A 16 -13.74 5.18 -2.02
N ALA A 17 -14.01 6.18 -2.88
CA ALA A 17 -14.28 5.97 -4.31
C ALA A 17 -13.13 5.20 -5.00
N TYR A 18 -13.45 4.59 -6.15
CA TYR A 18 -12.50 3.80 -6.94
C TYR A 18 -11.17 4.53 -7.13
N GLY A 19 -10.07 3.81 -6.95
CA GLY A 19 -8.71 4.36 -6.98
C GLY A 19 -8.23 4.96 -5.67
N CYS A 20 -9.02 4.94 -4.59
CA CYS A 20 -8.61 5.35 -3.26
C CYS A 20 -7.92 6.73 -3.24
N PRO A 21 -8.62 7.82 -3.63
CA PRO A 21 -8.04 9.14 -3.83
C PRO A 21 -7.21 9.64 -2.63
N CYS A 22 -7.55 9.22 -1.42
CA CYS A 22 -6.81 9.55 -0.20
C CYS A 22 -5.34 9.06 -0.23
N GLN A 23 -5.04 7.94 -0.91
CA GLN A 23 -3.67 7.44 -1.10
C GLN A 23 -2.84 8.35 -2.02
N PHE A 24 -3.50 9.21 -2.80
CA PHE A 24 -2.87 10.12 -3.76
C PHE A 24 -3.06 11.60 -3.35
N ASN A 25 -3.12 11.86 -2.04
CA ASN A 25 -3.21 13.20 -1.43
C ASN A 25 -4.51 13.97 -1.73
N ALA A 26 -5.59 13.31 -2.13
CA ALA A 26 -6.91 13.92 -2.22
C ALA A 26 -7.74 13.70 -0.95
N LEU A 27 -8.82 14.46 -0.78
CA LEU A 27 -9.69 14.32 0.39
C LEU A 27 -10.43 12.96 0.41
N PRO A 28 -10.73 12.40 1.59
CA PRO A 28 -11.54 11.20 1.72
C PRO A 28 -12.94 11.39 1.12
N THR A 29 -13.51 10.32 0.58
CA THR A 29 -14.87 10.37 0.00
C THR A 29 -15.96 10.47 1.07
N TYR A 30 -15.75 9.81 2.22
CA TYR A 30 -16.75 9.70 3.29
C TYR A 30 -16.22 10.24 4.63
N ASP A 31 -15.56 11.40 4.59
CA ASP A 31 -14.93 12.11 5.73
C ASP A 31 -13.68 11.40 6.28
N THR A 32 -13.77 10.11 6.61
CA THR A 32 -12.63 9.28 7.04
C THR A 32 -12.14 8.36 5.91
N CYS A 33 -10.82 8.15 5.84
CA CYS A 33 -10.23 7.12 4.98
C CYS A 33 -9.79 5.93 5.83
N GLU A 34 -10.33 4.75 5.52
CA GLU A 34 -9.97 3.49 6.15
C GLU A 34 -9.49 2.54 5.05
N ALA A 35 -8.30 1.98 5.23
CA ALA A 35 -7.64 1.11 4.27
C ALA A 35 -7.34 -0.26 4.89
N ALA A 36 -7.48 -1.30 4.06
CA ALA A 36 -6.95 -2.62 4.33
C ALA A 36 -5.96 -2.97 3.23
N GLU A 37 -4.78 -3.41 3.64
CA GLU A 37 -3.69 -3.77 2.74
C GLU A 37 -3.20 -5.18 3.06
N GLY A 38 -2.96 -5.95 2.01
CA GLY A 38 -2.40 -7.29 2.06
C GLY A 38 -1.17 -7.35 1.18
N ILE A 39 -0.04 -7.74 1.76
CA ILE A 39 1.22 -7.89 1.04
C ILE A 39 1.64 -9.36 1.13
N LYS A 40 1.73 -10.02 -0.02
CA LYS A 40 2.33 -11.34 -0.14
C LYS A 40 3.75 -11.19 -0.68
N ILE A 41 4.73 -11.31 0.21
CA ILE A 41 6.15 -11.27 -0.14
C ILE A 41 6.53 -12.60 -0.83
N GLU A 42 7.11 -12.51 -2.00
CA GLU A 42 7.62 -13.64 -2.79
C GLU A 42 9.14 -13.80 -2.64
N LYS A 43 9.87 -12.68 -2.58
CA LYS A 43 11.32 -12.63 -2.35
C LYS A 43 11.70 -11.33 -1.66
N GLY A 44 12.85 -11.29 -1.02
CA GLY A 44 13.41 -10.05 -0.49
C GLY A 44 14.82 -10.26 0.03
N PHE A 45 15.53 -9.16 0.24
CA PHE A 45 16.86 -9.19 0.83
C PHE A 45 17.11 -7.95 1.69
N TYR A 46 18.05 -8.07 2.63
CA TYR A 46 18.57 -6.98 3.44
C TYR A 46 20.04 -7.25 3.75
N GLY A 47 20.92 -6.31 3.40
CA GLY A 47 22.36 -6.50 3.52
C GLY A 47 22.93 -7.31 2.36
N ASP A 48 23.93 -8.15 2.69
CA ASP A 48 24.59 -9.10 1.79
C ASP A 48 24.05 -10.52 2.00
#